data_AF-X0WE37-F1
#
_entry.id   AF-X0WE37-F1
#
_cell.length_a   1.000
_cell.length_b   1.000
_cell.length_c   1.000
_cell.angle_alpha   90.00
_cell.angle_beta   90.00
_cell.angle_gamma   90.00
#
_symmetry.space_group_name_H-M   'P 1'
#
loop_
_entity.id
_entity.type
_entity.pdbx_description
1 polymer ?
#
loop_
_entity_poly.entity_id
_entity_poly.type
_entity_poly.pdbx_seq_one_letter_code
_entity_poly.pdbx_strand_id
1 'polypeptide(L)'
;MWRNEDYKRIFKRINSLKNEMVRAQVRLTAIPALSPINKGEGEVKKAAYVKKLLKSVGFDQISELRAPDKGVPCGYRPSLVARLKGRDKNAKTIWIMSHLDIVPPGPRHLWKHD
;
A
#
# COMPACT_ATOMS: atom_id res chain seq x y z
N MET A 1 7.07 4.84 -29.31
CA MET A 1 5.86 3.99 -29.17
C MET A 1 6.29 2.63 -28.64
N TRP A 2 5.63 2.08 -27.62
CA TRP A 2 6.00 0.77 -27.04
C TRP A 2 5.77 -0.34 -28.07
N ARG A 3 6.67 -1.33 -28.15
CA ARG A 3 6.53 -2.45 -29.11
C ARG A 3 5.67 -3.55 -28.50
N ASN A 4 5.04 -4.36 -29.36
CA ASN A 4 4.27 -5.54 -28.91
C ASN A 4 5.08 -6.51 -28.05
N GLU A 5 6.38 -6.62 -28.30
CA GLU A 5 7.30 -7.44 -27.50
C GLU A 5 7.47 -6.91 -26.07
N ASP A 6 7.49 -5.58 -25.88
CA ASP A 6 7.60 -4.96 -24.56
C ASP A 6 6.38 -5.28 -23.70
N TYR A 7 5.18 -5.21 -24.30
CA TYR A 7 3.94 -5.63 -23.63
C TYR A 7 3.98 -7.11 -23.24
N LYS A 8 4.32 -8.01 -24.18
CA LYS A 8 4.42 -9.45 -23.89
C LYS A 8 5.38 -9.74 -22.73
N ARG A 9 6.53 -9.07 -22.70
CA ARG A 9 7.51 -9.19 -21.62
C ARG A 9 6.95 -8.72 -20.27
N ILE A 10 6.29 -7.56 -20.23
CA ILE A 10 5.70 -7.00 -19.01
C ILE A 10 4.60 -7.91 -18.46
N PHE A 11 3.65 -8.32 -19.30
CA PHE A 11 2.55 -9.19 -18.87
C PHE A 11 3.07 -10.57 -18.39
N LYS A 12 4.08 -11.13 -19.06
CA LYS A 12 4.74 -12.37 -18.59
C LYS A 12 5.33 -12.18 -17.18
N ARG A 13 5.97 -11.03 -16.91
CA ARG A 13 6.52 -10.72 -15.58
C ARG A 13 5.41 -10.53 -14.54
N ILE A 14 4.36 -9.77 -14.86
CA ILE A 14 3.20 -9.58 -13.96
C ILE A 14 2.58 -10.93 -13.59
N ASN A 15 2.38 -11.81 -14.58
CA ASN A 15 1.82 -13.14 -14.35
C ASN A 15 2.71 -13.99 -13.42
N SER A 16 4.04 -13.91 -13.56
CA SER A 16 4.96 -14.62 -12.65
C SER A 16 4.89 -14.14 -11.19
N LEU A 17 4.41 -12.91 -10.95
CA LEU A 17 4.31 -12.30 -9.63
C LEU A 17 2.95 -12.57 -8.95
N LYS A 18 2.03 -13.31 -9.58
CA LYS A 18 0.68 -13.56 -9.06
C LYS A 18 0.68 -14.02 -7.60
N ASN A 19 1.50 -15.01 -7.27
CA ASN A 19 1.56 -15.57 -5.92
C ASN A 19 2.11 -14.56 -4.89
N GLU A 20 3.07 -13.72 -5.29
CA GLU A 20 3.59 -12.65 -4.43
C GLU A 20 2.53 -11.57 -4.19
N MET A 21 1.82 -11.18 -5.24
CA MET A 21 0.71 -10.22 -5.14
C MET A 21 -0.40 -10.73 -4.22
N VAL A 22 -0.82 -11.98 -4.36
CA VAL A 22 -1.83 -12.59 -3.48
C VAL A 22 -1.34 -12.62 -2.03
N ARG A 23 -0.09 -13.03 -1.77
CA ARG A 23 0.48 -13.01 -0.41
C ARG A 23 0.53 -11.60 0.18
N ALA A 24 0.89 -10.60 -0.62
CA ALA A 24 0.92 -9.22 -0.18
C ALA A 24 -0.50 -8.72 0.15
N GLN A 25 -1.47 -9.01 -0.70
CA GLN A 25 -2.87 -8.63 -0.49
C GLN A 25 -3.47 -9.30 0.75
N VAL A 26 -3.25 -10.60 0.94
CA VAL A 26 -3.69 -11.32 2.15
C VAL A 26 -3.14 -10.67 3.42
N ARG A 27 -1.84 -10.31 3.43
CA ARG A 27 -1.23 -9.61 4.58
C ARG A 27 -1.77 -8.19 4.76
N LEU A 28 -2.05 -7.46 3.68
CA LEU A 28 -2.65 -6.12 3.75
C LEU A 28 -4.06 -6.17 4.34
N THR A 29 -4.89 -7.10 3.88
CA THR A 29 -6.26 -7.27 4.36
C THR A 29 -6.29 -7.71 5.83
N ALA A 30 -5.37 -8.58 6.24
CA ALA A 30 -5.28 -9.07 7.62
C ALA A 30 -4.85 -8.01 8.65
N ILE A 31 -4.44 -6.81 8.23
CA ILE A 31 -4.11 -5.69 9.12
C ILE A 31 -5.25 -4.66 9.06
N PRO A 32 -6.17 -4.63 10.02
CA PRO A 32 -7.23 -3.63 10.04
C PRO A 32 -6.62 -2.23 10.21
N ALA A 33 -7.09 -1.28 9.40
CA ALA A 33 -6.68 0.11 9.45
C ALA A 33 -7.94 0.98 9.56
N LEU A 34 -8.62 0.85 10.70
CA LEU A 34 -9.86 1.56 10.99
C LEU A 34 -9.53 2.90 11.66
N SER A 35 -10.29 3.95 11.34
CA SER A 35 -10.16 5.24 11.99
C SER A 35 -10.63 5.20 13.46
N PRO A 36 -10.20 6.16 14.31
CA PRO A 36 -10.67 6.29 15.69
C PRO A 36 -12.18 6.41 15.84
N ILE A 37 -12.85 7.07 14.88
CA ILE A 37 -14.31 7.21 14.86
C ILE A 37 -14.99 5.83 14.84
N ASN A 38 -14.35 4.85 14.20
CA ASN A 38 -14.80 3.46 14.13
C ASN A 38 -14.16 2.57 15.20
N LYS A 39 -13.68 3.15 16.31
CA LYS A 39 -12.97 2.45 17.39
C LYS A 39 -11.71 1.70 16.93
N GLY A 40 -11.09 2.17 15.85
CA GLY A 40 -9.85 1.63 15.31
C GLY A 40 -8.59 2.30 15.86
N GLU A 41 -7.45 1.64 15.69
CA GLU A 41 -6.13 2.15 16.11
C GLU A 41 -5.46 3.06 15.06
N GLY A 42 -6.09 3.29 13.91
CA GLY A 42 -5.50 3.97 12.76
C GLY A 42 -4.66 3.05 11.87
N GLU A 43 -3.92 3.66 10.94
CA GLU A 43 -3.23 2.95 9.83
C GLU A 43 -1.80 2.54 10.17
N VAL A 44 -1.27 2.88 11.36
CA VAL A 44 0.17 2.78 11.66
C VAL A 44 0.76 1.40 11.42
N LYS A 45 0.04 0.34 11.80
CA LYS A 45 0.46 -1.05 11.57
C LYS A 45 0.49 -1.39 10.08
N LYS A 46 -0.55 -0.98 9.32
CA LYS A 46 -0.63 -1.24 7.88
C LYS A 46 0.41 -0.43 7.11
N ALA A 47 0.61 0.84 7.47
CA ALA A 47 1.65 1.70 6.91
C ALA A 47 3.05 1.10 7.17
N ALA A 48 3.33 0.57 8.36
CA ALA A 48 4.61 -0.09 8.64
C ALA A 48 4.84 -1.32 7.75
N TYR A 49 3.80 -2.12 7.48
CA TYR A 49 3.87 -3.23 6.54
C TYR A 49 4.14 -2.75 5.10
N VAL A 50 3.38 -1.76 4.62
CA VAL A 50 3.55 -1.18 3.27
C VAL A 50 4.96 -0.60 3.10
N LYS A 51 5.49 0.09 4.12
CA LYS A 51 6.86 0.62 4.12
C LYS A 51 7.89 -0.50 3.93
N LYS A 52 7.72 -1.66 4.58
CA LYS A 52 8.57 -2.84 4.38
C LYS A 52 8.42 -3.42 2.97
N LEU A 53 7.19 -3.50 2.46
CA LEU A 53 6.90 -3.99 1.11
C LEU A 53 7.58 -3.10 0.04
N LEU A 54 7.43 -1.77 0.14
CA LEU A 54 8.06 -0.81 -0.77
C LEU A 54 9.60 -0.93 -0.76
N LYS A 55 10.21 -1.15 0.42
CA LYS A 55 11.65 -1.45 0.52
C LYS A 55 12.01 -2.73 -0.22
N SER A 56 11.24 -3.80 -0.03
CA SER A 56 11.51 -5.09 -0.70
C SER A 56 11.36 -5.05 -2.22
N VAL A 57 10.50 -4.15 -2.73
CA VAL A 57 10.33 -3.91 -4.17
C VAL A 57 11.50 -3.10 -4.76
N GLY A 58 12.23 -2.37 -3.93
CA GLY A 58 13.39 -1.58 -4.36
C GLY A 58 13.12 -0.10 -4.63
N PHE A 59 12.16 0.50 -3.91
CA PHE A 59 11.98 1.96 -3.96
C PHE A 59 13.23 2.68 -3.40
N ASP A 60 13.70 3.71 -4.10
CA ASP A 60 14.94 4.45 -3.77
C ASP A 60 14.81 5.28 -2.50
N GLN A 61 13.65 5.89 -2.28
CA GLN A 61 13.39 6.79 -1.17
C GLN A 61 11.99 6.52 -0.62
N ILE A 62 11.87 6.41 0.71
CA ILE A 62 10.60 6.24 1.39
C ILE A 62 10.61 7.12 2.63
N SER A 63 9.76 8.15 2.64
CA SER A 63 9.52 9.01 3.81
C SER A 63 8.15 8.73 4.42
N GLU A 64 8.06 8.94 5.73
CA GLU A 64 6.83 8.83 6.50
C GLU A 64 6.52 10.20 7.07
N LEU A 65 5.37 10.75 6.69
CA LEU A 65 4.84 12.00 7.22
C LEU A 65 3.86 11.64 8.33
N ARG A 66 3.97 12.32 9.48
CA ARG A 66 3.16 12.04 10.67
C ARG A 66 2.26 13.25 10.96
N ALA A 67 0.99 13.14 10.62
CA ALA A 67 0.00 14.15 10.99
C ALA A 67 -0.44 13.92 12.44
N PRO A 68 -0.31 14.88 13.36
CA PRO A 68 -0.73 14.71 14.76
C PRO A 68 -2.22 14.36 14.88
N ASP A 69 -2.55 13.35 15.69
CA ASP A 69 -3.93 12.94 15.96
C ASP A 69 -4.00 12.29 17.36
N LYS A 70 -4.65 12.96 18.31
CA LYS A 70 -4.80 12.47 19.69
C LYS A 70 -5.81 11.33 19.81
N GLY A 71 -6.61 11.08 18.77
CA GLY A 71 -7.61 10.02 18.74
C GLY A 71 -7.04 8.63 18.46
N VAL A 72 -5.80 8.53 17.95
CA VAL A 72 -5.11 7.24 17.76
C VAL A 72 -4.09 6.98 18.87
N PRO A 73 -3.88 5.72 19.29
CA PRO A 73 -2.93 5.39 20.36
C PRO A 73 -1.49 5.84 20.09
N CYS A 74 -1.07 5.88 18.83
CA CYS A 74 0.28 6.32 18.46
C CYS A 74 0.44 7.84 18.39
N GLY A 75 -0.62 8.64 18.56
CA GLY A 75 -0.59 10.10 18.54
C GLY A 75 -0.45 10.74 17.15
N TYR A 76 -0.48 9.96 16.07
CA TYR A 76 -0.36 10.46 14.69
C TYR A 76 -0.96 9.53 13.64
N ARG A 77 -1.34 10.08 12.49
CA ARG A 77 -1.74 9.36 11.27
C ARG A 77 -0.60 9.38 10.25
N PRO A 78 -0.13 8.22 9.77
CA PRO A 78 0.99 8.16 8.82
C PRO A 78 0.53 8.31 7.37
N SER A 79 1.31 9.06 6.60
CA SER A 79 1.31 9.02 5.13
C SER A 79 2.69 8.61 4.64
N LEU A 80 2.75 7.76 3.62
CA LEU A 80 4.01 7.34 3.01
C LEU A 80 4.20 8.05 1.67
N VAL A 81 5.37 8.64 1.47
CA VAL A 81 5.82 9.11 0.15
C VAL A 81 6.99 8.24 -0.27
N ALA A 82 6.80 7.50 -1.36
CA ALA A 82 7.81 6.61 -1.90
C ALA A 82 8.16 7.00 -3.34
N ARG A 83 9.45 7.01 -3.66
CA ARG A 83 9.97 7.39 -4.97
C ARG A 83 10.78 6.24 -5.56
N LEU A 84 10.45 5.89 -6.80
CA LEU A 84 11.23 5.02 -7.67
C LEU A 84 11.73 5.84 -8.85
N LYS A 85 13.05 5.96 -9.00
CA LYS A 85 13.70 6.75 -10.03
C LYS A 85 13.69 5.98 -11.35
N GLY A 86 13.12 6.61 -12.37
CA GLY A 86 13.26 6.13 -13.75
C GLY A 86 14.72 6.18 -14.20
N ARG A 87 15.05 5.39 -15.23
CA ARG A 87 16.38 5.40 -15.84
C ARG A 87 16.67 6.68 -16.62
N ASP A 88 15.64 7.29 -17.18
CA ASP A 88 15.73 8.57 -17.89
C ASP A 88 15.56 9.72 -16.90
N LYS A 89 16.60 10.55 -16.76
CA LYS A 89 16.63 11.70 -15.85
C LYS A 89 15.76 12.88 -16.33
N ASN A 90 15.40 12.91 -17.61
CA ASN A 90 14.59 13.96 -18.22
C ASN A 90 13.10 13.57 -18.30
N ALA A 91 12.75 12.36 -17.91
CA ALA A 91 11.37 11.90 -17.90
C ALA A 91 10.51 12.65 -16.87
N LYS A 92 9.22 12.80 -17.18
CA LYS A 92 8.24 13.38 -16.25
C LYS A 92 8.03 12.45 -15.05
N THR A 93 7.77 13.04 -13.89
CA THR A 93 7.38 12.29 -12.69
C THR A 93 5.89 11.96 -12.74
N ILE A 94 5.55 10.68 -12.55
CA ILE A 94 4.16 10.23 -12.35
C ILE A 94 3.91 10.11 -10.85
N TRP A 95 2.86 10.78 -10.38
CA TRP A 95 2.37 10.65 -9.01
C TRP A 95 1.18 9.69 -8.97
N ILE A 96 1.27 8.69 -8.08
CA ILE A 96 0.18 7.76 -7.78
C ILE A 96 -0.19 8.00 -6.33
N MET A 97 -1.45 8.35 -6.08
CA MET A 97 -1.98 8.58 -4.74
C MET A 97 -3.07 7.54 -4.43
N SER A 98 -3.02 6.99 -3.23
CA SER A 98 -3.96 5.99 -2.72
C SER A 98 -4.04 6.10 -1.19
N HIS A 99 -4.91 5.31 -0.58
CA HIS A 99 -5.17 5.34 0.86
C HIS A 99 -5.11 3.93 1.46
N LEU A 100 -4.87 3.84 2.78
CA LEU A 100 -4.66 2.58 3.50
C LEU A 100 -5.81 2.22 4.45
N ASP A 101 -6.61 3.21 4.82
CA ASP A 101 -7.74 3.06 5.69
C ASP A 101 -8.85 2.23 5.05
N ILE A 102 -9.62 1.56 5.90
CA ILE A 102 -10.78 0.78 5.50
C ILE A 102 -11.98 1.18 6.35
N VAL A 103 -13.16 0.78 5.88
CA VAL A 103 -14.40 0.87 6.65
C VAL A 103 -14.59 -0.39 7.50
N PRO A 104 -15.42 -0.34 8.57
CA PRO A 104 -15.81 -1.53 9.31
C PRO A 104 -16.46 -2.58 8.39
N PRO A 105 -16.32 -3.88 8.69
CA PRO A 105 -16.88 -4.94 7.85
C PRO A 105 -18.42 -5.02 7.89
N GLY A 106 -19.09 -4.23 8.74
CA GLY A 106 -20.53 -4.34 8.95
C GLY A 106 -20.93 -5.60 9.74
N PRO A 107 -22.18 -6.08 9.60
CA PRO A 107 -22.69 -7.22 10.38
C PRO A 107 -22.01 -8.54 10.01
N ARG A 108 -21.30 -9.16 10.96
CA ARG A 108 -20.53 -10.40 10.73
C ARG A 108 -21.36 -11.58 10.24
N HIS A 109 -22.63 -11.69 10.62
CA HIS A 109 -23.49 -12.80 10.20
C HIS A 109 -23.79 -12.84 8.69
N LEU A 110 -23.50 -11.74 7.96
CA LEU A 110 -23.62 -11.68 6.50
C LEU A 110 -22.35 -12.17 5.78
N TRP A 111 -21.25 -12.41 6.52
CA TRP A 111 -19.98 -12.87 5.98
C TRP A 111 -19.87 -14.39 6.09
N LYS A 112 -19.31 -15.02 5.05
CA LYS A 112 -19.02 -16.47 5.05
C LYS A 112 -17.63 -16.80 5.60
N HIS A 113 -16.71 -15.85 5.52
CA HIS A 113 -15.32 -15.96 5.94
C HIS A 113 -14.84 -14.62 6.49
N ASP A 114 -13.83 -14.69 7.35
CA ASP A 114 -13.10 -13.51 7.85
C ASP A 114 -12.21 -12.86 6.78
#